data_AF-A0A1Y2I259-F1
#
_entry.id   AF-A0A1Y2I259-F1
#
_cell.length_a   1.000
_cell.length_b   1.000
_cell.length_c   1.000
_cell.angle_alpha   90.00
_cell.angle_beta   90.00
_cell.angle_gamma   90.00
#
_symmetry.space_group_name_H-M   'P 1'
#
loop_
_entity.id
_entity.type
_entity.pdbx_description
1 polymer ?
#
loop_
_entity_poly.entity_id
_entity_poly.type
_entity_poly.pdbx_seq_one_letter_code
_entity_poly.pdbx_strand_id
1 'polypeptide(L)'
;MQTSPFIMESHPRPLANTNPSQRRHIPHGSSRSMATTLVATLALVAMTSLVATVSAVHNPEDTVLFIRTQSLYPPYIDHEMSNRWFDFGGDTIINTNRYVRLTPEMQGRKGWLRSKTALYAESWSVEFEYKIHGKATHLAGDGMAFWYTEDKIDKVGTVLGGPETWKGLSIVFDTYDNGRHGYSYPYVAALYNDGTKTYNKDTDGKELELGGCQADIRNKDYATRARIRFVKGKYLKVELNTKGWDDWTTCFQVSDVKLFDMGFMSFTGETGGLADNHDIISVSTNQILKDDSKLTHTNPDQKDHFNSSFMKGGESKGPSYFFIVMVIGLLAAIVFFGGRAMGISAFGGQSQRDFKHF
;
A
#
# COMPACT_ATOMS: atom_id res chain seq x y z
N MET A 1 -60.20 -6.21 40.58
CA MET A 1 -60.08 -7.67 40.41
C MET A 1 -58.62 -7.96 40.13
N GLN A 2 -57.84 -8.34 41.16
CA GLN A 2 -57.53 -9.72 41.58
C GLN A 2 -56.28 -10.20 40.81
N THR A 3 -55.16 -10.71 41.33
CA THR A 3 -54.52 -10.96 42.64
C THR A 3 -53.10 -11.45 42.28
N SER A 4 -52.10 -11.17 43.12
CA SER A 4 -50.73 -11.71 43.08
C SER A 4 -50.65 -13.23 43.46
N PRO A 5 -49.53 -13.78 43.97
CA PRO A 5 -48.30 -14.28 43.32
C PRO A 5 -47.96 -15.73 43.78
N PHE A 6 -46.80 -16.31 43.41
CA PHE A 6 -46.17 -17.45 44.12
C PHE A 6 -44.71 -17.66 43.62
N ILE A 7 -43.77 -18.31 44.32
CA ILE A 7 -43.05 -18.12 45.60
C ILE A 7 -41.99 -19.26 45.66
N MET A 8 -40.78 -18.97 46.18
CA MET A 8 -39.76 -19.84 46.86
C MET A 8 -39.22 -21.10 46.13
N GLU A 9 -38.06 -21.69 46.42
CA GLU A 9 -37.20 -21.86 47.62
C GLU A 9 -35.84 -22.45 47.10
N SER A 10 -34.61 -22.06 47.47
CA SER A 10 -33.84 -22.14 48.72
C SER A 10 -33.17 -23.51 49.07
N HIS A 11 -31.84 -23.43 49.35
CA HIS A 11 -30.98 -24.28 50.21
C HIS A 11 -30.42 -25.64 49.70
N PRO A 12 -29.36 -26.24 50.33
CA PRO A 12 -28.34 -25.76 51.31
C PRO A 12 -26.87 -26.23 51.05
N ARG A 13 -25.91 -25.79 51.90
CA ARG A 13 -24.57 -26.41 52.15
C ARG A 13 -24.64 -27.46 53.28
N PRO A 14 -23.66 -28.38 53.43
CA PRO A 14 -22.75 -28.37 54.60
C PRO A 14 -21.31 -28.90 54.31
N LEU A 15 -20.22 -28.31 54.85
CA LEU A 15 -19.41 -28.61 56.07
C LEU A 15 -18.45 -29.85 56.07
N ALA A 16 -17.15 -29.54 56.19
CA ALA A 16 -16.07 -30.08 57.05
C ALA A 16 -15.78 -31.60 57.25
N ASN A 17 -14.50 -32.00 57.07
CA ASN A 17 -13.69 -32.88 57.97
C ASN A 17 -12.27 -33.09 57.38
N THR A 18 -11.16 -32.68 58.02
CA THR A 18 -10.33 -33.31 59.09
C THR A 18 -9.44 -34.52 58.68
N ASN A 19 -8.12 -34.32 58.90
CA ASN A 19 -6.88 -35.18 58.97
C ASN A 19 -7.05 -36.67 59.40
N PRO A 20 -6.03 -37.61 59.36
CA PRO A 20 -4.56 -37.42 59.37
C PRO A 20 -3.65 -38.48 58.64
N SER A 21 -2.34 -38.18 58.63
CA SER A 21 -1.15 -39.07 58.76
C SER A 21 -1.01 -40.42 58.02
N GLN A 22 0.05 -40.54 57.20
CA GLN A 22 0.81 -41.79 57.09
C GLN A 22 2.32 -41.59 56.92
N ARG A 23 3.05 -42.62 57.35
CA ARG A 23 4.39 -42.65 57.92
C ARG A 23 5.55 -42.56 56.91
N ARG A 24 6.70 -42.14 57.47
CA ARG A 24 8.07 -42.24 56.94
C ARG A 24 8.42 -43.66 56.48
N HIS A 25 9.19 -43.73 55.38
CA HIS A 25 10.30 -44.68 55.25
C HIS A 25 11.51 -43.95 54.65
N ILE A 26 12.63 -44.01 55.39
CA ILE A 26 13.96 -43.55 54.98
C ILE A 26 14.70 -44.76 54.39
N PRO A 27 15.43 -44.61 53.28
CA PRO A 27 16.67 -45.35 53.07
C PRO A 27 17.86 -44.40 53.13
N HIS A 28 18.83 -44.78 53.97
CA HIS A 28 20.18 -44.27 53.97
C HIS A 28 20.87 -44.60 52.64
N GLY A 29 21.60 -43.63 52.07
CA GLY A 29 22.43 -43.87 50.89
C GLY A 29 23.34 -42.70 50.55
N SER A 30 24.58 -42.76 51.05
CA SER A 30 25.78 -42.16 50.47
C SER A 30 25.89 -40.63 50.36
N SER A 31 26.46 -40.05 51.41
CA SER A 31 27.18 -38.77 51.41
C SER A 31 28.29 -38.78 50.35
N ARG A 32 28.01 -38.23 49.15
CA ARG A 32 29.03 -37.87 48.13
C ARG A 32 28.46 -37.08 46.95
N SER A 33 27.53 -36.14 47.17
CA SER A 33 27.10 -35.24 46.07
C SER A 33 26.39 -33.96 46.53
N MET A 34 26.89 -33.29 47.58
CA MET A 34 26.32 -31.98 47.99
C MET A 34 27.21 -30.78 47.67
N ALA A 35 28.51 -30.98 47.41
CA ALA A 35 29.41 -29.87 47.10
C ALA A 35 29.32 -29.41 45.64
N THR A 36 28.93 -30.29 44.72
CA THR A 36 28.79 -29.97 43.29
C THR A 36 27.44 -29.37 42.92
N THR A 37 26.40 -29.59 43.72
CA THR A 37 25.05 -29.04 43.49
C THR A 37 24.89 -27.62 44.01
N LEU A 38 25.63 -27.21 45.04
CA LEU A 38 25.52 -25.87 45.62
C LEU A 38 26.15 -24.78 44.72
N VAL A 39 27.23 -25.12 44.00
CA VAL A 39 27.92 -24.21 43.06
C VAL A 39 27.08 -24.02 41.78
N ALA A 40 26.36 -25.06 41.35
CA ALA A 40 25.47 -24.98 40.19
C ALA A 40 24.23 -24.11 40.45
N THR A 41 23.71 -24.08 41.68
CA THR A 41 22.53 -23.26 42.03
C THR A 41 22.86 -21.77 42.19
N LEU A 42 24.04 -21.41 42.71
CA LEU A 42 24.43 -19.99 42.82
C LEU A 42 24.80 -19.36 41.46
N ALA A 43 25.36 -20.13 40.54
CA ALA A 43 25.60 -19.66 39.17
C ALA A 43 24.29 -19.44 38.38
N LEU A 44 23.24 -20.22 38.67
CA LEU A 44 21.93 -20.04 38.05
C LEU A 44 21.19 -18.81 38.59
N VAL A 45 21.31 -18.51 39.89
CA VAL A 45 20.70 -17.33 40.51
C VAL A 45 21.45 -16.04 40.12
N ALA A 46 22.78 -16.08 40.01
CA ALA A 46 23.58 -14.94 39.55
C ALA A 46 23.38 -14.63 38.05
N MET A 47 23.06 -15.64 37.22
CA MET A 47 22.66 -15.42 35.81
C MET A 47 21.21 -14.93 35.65
N THR A 48 20.33 -15.13 36.64
CA THR A 48 18.99 -14.51 36.62
C THR A 48 18.98 -13.05 37.08
N SER A 49 20.01 -12.57 37.77
CA SER A 49 20.11 -11.17 38.22
C SER A 49 20.84 -10.23 37.25
N LEU A 50 21.25 -10.71 36.08
CA LEU A 50 21.90 -9.90 35.04
C LEU A 50 21.28 -10.05 33.65
N VAL A 51 19.96 -10.28 33.56
CA VAL A 51 19.18 -10.00 32.34
C VAL A 51 17.82 -9.42 32.74
N ALA A 52 17.86 -8.34 33.50
CA ALA A 52 16.79 -7.34 33.47
C ALA A 52 17.32 -6.12 32.71
N THR A 53 17.86 -6.36 31.51
CA THR A 53 17.78 -5.29 30.51
C THR A 53 16.30 -5.10 30.29
N VAL A 54 15.79 -3.96 30.75
CA VAL A 54 14.52 -3.42 30.28
C VAL A 54 14.67 -3.34 28.77
N SER A 55 14.26 -4.39 28.07
CA SER A 55 13.77 -4.27 26.72
C SER A 55 12.53 -3.42 26.90
N ALA A 56 12.71 -2.10 26.80
CA ALA A 56 11.63 -1.24 26.38
C ALA A 56 11.22 -1.85 25.04
N VAL A 57 10.18 -2.67 25.08
CA VAL A 57 9.41 -3.02 23.89
C VAL A 57 8.89 -1.67 23.42
N HIS A 58 9.66 -1.02 22.55
CA HIS A 58 9.20 0.16 21.86
C HIS A 58 8.02 -0.35 21.04
N ASN A 59 6.81 -0.03 21.47
CA ASN A 59 5.63 -0.36 20.70
C ASN A 59 5.76 0.45 19.41
N PRO A 60 5.94 -0.18 18.22
CA PRO A 60 6.14 0.56 16.98
C PRO A 60 4.94 1.46 16.61
N GLU A 61 3.80 1.30 17.30
CA GLU A 61 2.65 2.19 17.22
C GLU A 61 2.94 3.63 17.69
N ASP A 62 3.98 3.89 18.49
CA ASP A 62 4.28 5.25 19.02
C ASP A 62 5.09 6.15 18.05
N THR A 63 5.31 5.71 16.81
CA THR A 63 6.15 6.45 15.84
C THR A 63 5.38 7.52 15.06
N VAL A 64 4.04 7.44 15.09
CA VAL A 64 3.14 8.36 14.40
C VAL A 64 1.99 8.78 15.32
N LEU A 65 1.54 10.03 15.18
CA LEU A 65 0.39 10.58 15.91
C LEU A 65 -0.76 10.84 14.94
N PHE A 66 -1.89 10.16 15.12
CA PHE A 66 -3.08 10.37 14.30
C PHE A 66 -3.74 11.72 14.55
N ILE A 67 -4.05 12.43 13.46
CA ILE A 67 -4.62 13.78 13.51
C ILE A 67 -6.07 13.73 13.01
N ARG A 68 -7.00 13.60 13.96
CA ARG A 68 -8.44 13.51 13.66
C ARG A 68 -8.98 14.73 12.90
N THR A 69 -8.49 15.93 13.23
CA THR A 69 -8.93 17.18 12.59
C THR A 69 -8.51 17.30 11.13
N GLN A 70 -7.60 16.44 10.67
CA GLN A 70 -7.06 16.39 9.32
C GLN A 70 -7.40 15.06 8.64
N SER A 71 -8.35 14.30 9.19
CA SER A 71 -8.73 12.99 8.67
C SER A 71 -10.24 12.96 8.39
N LEU A 72 -10.65 12.26 7.34
CA LEU A 72 -12.01 12.24 6.83
C LEU A 72 -12.48 10.80 6.62
N TYR A 73 -13.64 10.46 7.17
CA TYR A 73 -14.27 9.13 7.06
C TYR A 73 -15.79 9.30 7.00
N PRO A 74 -16.53 8.36 6.37
CA PRO A 74 -17.97 8.34 6.46
C PRO A 74 -18.44 8.09 7.92
N PRO A 75 -19.58 8.65 8.36
CA PRO A 75 -20.40 9.61 7.64
C PRO A 75 -19.74 11.00 7.50
N TYR A 76 -19.72 11.57 6.30
CA TYR A 76 -19.01 12.83 6.04
C TYR A 76 -19.76 14.08 6.52
N ILE A 77 -21.03 13.97 6.88
CA ILE A 77 -21.87 15.08 7.34
C ILE A 77 -22.26 14.80 8.78
N ASP A 78 -21.88 15.68 9.71
CA ASP A 78 -22.08 15.47 11.15
C ASP A 78 -23.13 16.41 11.76
N HIS A 79 -23.33 17.60 11.21
CA HIS A 79 -24.35 18.55 11.70
C HIS A 79 -24.81 19.50 10.58
N GLU A 80 -26.12 19.76 10.47
CA GLU A 80 -26.68 20.79 9.58
C GLU A 80 -26.16 20.75 8.13
N MET A 81 -26.05 19.55 7.55
CA MET A 81 -25.51 19.37 6.18
C MET A 81 -24.06 19.82 6.00
N SER A 82 -23.30 19.95 7.09
CA SER A 82 -21.88 20.32 7.09
C SER A 82 -21.00 19.23 7.71
N ASN A 83 -19.69 19.34 7.47
CA ASN A 83 -18.66 18.58 8.17
C ASN A 83 -17.92 19.50 9.17
N ARG A 84 -17.64 19.03 10.39
CA ARG A 84 -16.92 19.83 11.39
C ARG A 84 -15.50 20.23 11.00
N TRP A 85 -14.76 19.41 10.27
CA TRP A 85 -13.33 19.62 9.99
C TRP A 85 -13.01 19.96 8.53
N PHE A 86 -13.93 19.67 7.61
CA PHE A 86 -13.76 19.92 6.19
C PHE A 86 -14.85 20.83 5.64
N ASP A 87 -14.48 21.67 4.68
CA ASP A 87 -15.40 22.39 3.81
C ASP A 87 -15.34 21.77 2.41
N PHE A 88 -16.41 21.90 1.65
CA PHE A 88 -16.46 21.50 0.24
C PHE A 88 -17.25 22.52 -0.57
N GLY A 89 -17.01 22.56 -1.89
CA GLY A 89 -17.69 23.47 -2.80
C GLY A 89 -17.39 23.20 -4.27
N GLY A 90 -17.87 24.08 -5.14
CA GLY A 90 -17.91 23.84 -6.58
C GLY A 90 -18.96 22.78 -6.92
N ASP A 91 -18.63 21.86 -7.82
CA ASP A 91 -19.47 20.73 -8.21
C ASP A 91 -19.35 19.51 -7.28
N THR A 92 -18.69 19.64 -6.11
CA THR A 92 -18.51 18.54 -5.16
C THR A 92 -19.86 18.05 -4.61
N ILE A 93 -20.09 16.73 -4.65
CA ILE A 93 -21.28 16.05 -4.13
C ILE A 93 -20.90 15.14 -2.98
N ILE A 94 -21.59 15.27 -1.85
CA ILE A 94 -21.39 14.40 -0.69
C ILE A 94 -22.43 13.29 -0.70
N ASN A 95 -21.99 12.05 -0.91
CA ASN A 95 -22.77 10.89 -0.52
C ASN A 95 -22.35 10.48 0.89
N THR A 96 -23.15 10.89 1.88
CA THR A 96 -22.81 10.85 3.30
C THR A 96 -22.10 9.58 3.77
N ASN A 97 -22.50 8.41 3.26
CA ASN A 97 -21.99 7.12 3.73
C ASN A 97 -21.15 6.36 2.69
N ARG A 98 -20.77 6.97 1.58
CA ARG A 98 -20.06 6.27 0.49
C ARG A 98 -18.83 6.98 -0.02
N TYR A 99 -18.97 8.25 -0.42
CA TYR A 99 -17.89 9.02 -1.01
C TYR A 99 -18.13 10.53 -0.94
N VAL A 100 -17.04 11.29 -1.03
CA VAL A 100 -17.02 12.68 -1.44
C VAL A 100 -16.62 12.75 -2.91
N ARG A 101 -17.56 13.07 -3.79
CA ARG A 101 -17.33 13.17 -5.23
C ARG A 101 -16.93 14.58 -5.58
N LEU A 102 -15.68 14.81 -5.96
CA LEU A 102 -15.15 16.12 -6.36
C LEU A 102 -15.79 16.56 -7.68
N THR A 103 -15.85 15.66 -8.66
CA THR A 103 -16.56 15.91 -9.92
C THR A 103 -17.29 14.64 -10.37
N PRO A 104 -18.50 14.77 -10.93
CA PRO A 104 -19.18 13.69 -11.62
C PRO A 104 -18.66 13.52 -13.05
N GLU A 105 -18.97 12.38 -13.66
CA GLU A 105 -18.78 12.10 -15.09
C GLU A 105 -19.71 12.97 -15.96
N MET A 106 -19.49 14.28 -15.92
CA MET A 106 -20.13 15.32 -16.70
C MET A 106 -19.07 16.33 -17.10
N GLN A 107 -19.13 16.84 -18.33
CA GLN A 107 -18.16 17.82 -18.82
C GLN A 107 -18.19 19.14 -18.05
N GLY A 108 -17.03 19.81 -17.98
CA GLY A 108 -16.90 21.17 -17.46
C GLY A 108 -17.15 21.32 -15.96
N ARG A 109 -16.92 20.27 -15.17
CA ARG A 109 -17.11 20.26 -13.71
C ARG A 109 -15.82 20.49 -12.97
N LYS A 110 -15.90 21.23 -11.87
CA LYS A 110 -14.79 21.52 -10.96
C LYS A 110 -15.27 21.53 -9.52
N GLY A 111 -14.62 20.77 -8.66
CA GLY A 111 -14.98 20.71 -7.25
C GLY A 111 -13.78 20.65 -6.35
N TRP A 112 -13.99 21.02 -5.09
CA TRP A 112 -12.97 20.97 -4.05
C TRP A 112 -13.53 20.48 -2.72
N LEU A 113 -12.63 19.94 -1.92
CA LEU A 113 -12.79 19.53 -0.53
C LEU A 113 -11.53 20.01 0.21
N ARG A 114 -11.65 20.75 1.32
CA ARG A 114 -10.49 21.23 2.08
C ARG A 114 -10.65 21.10 3.58
N SER A 115 -9.53 20.95 4.28
CA SER A 115 -9.47 21.11 5.73
C SER A 115 -9.83 22.55 6.14
N LYS A 116 -10.54 22.73 7.25
CA LYS A 116 -10.86 24.05 7.83
C LYS A 116 -9.66 24.71 8.51
N THR A 117 -8.83 23.89 9.14
CA THR A 117 -7.61 24.30 9.86
C THR A 117 -6.37 23.80 9.14
N ALA A 118 -5.24 24.52 9.28
CA ALA A 118 -3.98 24.03 8.76
C ALA A 118 -3.51 22.79 9.54
N LEU A 119 -2.85 21.85 8.86
CA LEU A 119 -2.04 20.82 9.48
C LEU A 119 -0.77 21.48 10.02
N TYR A 120 -0.49 21.33 11.31
CA TYR A 120 0.73 21.82 11.95
C TYR A 120 1.61 20.62 12.32
N ALA A 121 2.54 20.25 11.44
CA ALA A 121 3.43 19.11 11.63
C ALA A 121 4.67 19.25 10.75
N GLU A 122 5.87 19.13 11.33
CA GLU A 122 7.12 19.17 10.56
C GLU A 122 7.25 17.98 9.60
N SER A 123 6.87 16.79 10.04
CA SER A 123 6.84 15.58 9.23
C SER A 123 5.47 14.92 9.34
N TRP A 124 4.93 14.48 8.22
CA TRP A 124 3.56 13.99 8.14
C TRP A 124 3.39 12.90 7.08
N SER A 125 2.34 12.10 7.26
CA SER A 125 1.87 11.13 6.30
C SER A 125 0.38 11.35 6.07
N VAL A 126 -0.02 11.49 4.81
CA VAL A 126 -1.43 11.50 4.40
C VAL A 126 -1.66 10.27 3.54
N GLU A 127 -2.51 9.38 4.00
CA GLU A 127 -3.01 8.25 3.23
C GLU A 127 -4.46 8.50 2.88
N PHE A 128 -4.83 8.35 1.60
CA PHE A 128 -6.22 8.48 1.20
C PHE A 128 -6.63 7.40 0.21
N GLU A 129 -7.86 6.96 0.37
CA GLU A 129 -8.55 6.07 -0.57
C GLU A 129 -9.37 6.93 -1.53
N TYR A 130 -9.22 6.65 -2.82
CA TYR A 130 -9.87 7.39 -3.89
C TYR A 130 -10.38 6.43 -4.96
N LYS A 131 -11.20 6.95 -5.88
CA LYS A 131 -11.60 6.23 -7.10
C LYS A 131 -11.72 7.21 -8.26
N ILE A 132 -11.04 6.91 -9.36
CA ILE A 132 -11.20 7.60 -10.65
C ILE A 132 -11.89 6.63 -11.60
N HIS A 133 -13.10 6.96 -12.04
CA HIS A 133 -13.88 6.03 -12.86
C HIS A 133 -14.92 6.68 -13.77
N GLY A 134 -15.16 6.04 -14.90
CA GLY A 134 -16.14 6.47 -15.90
C GLY A 134 -16.36 5.40 -16.97
N LYS A 135 -17.38 5.62 -17.80
CA LYS A 135 -17.83 4.66 -18.82
C LYS A 135 -16.91 4.61 -20.03
N ALA A 136 -16.21 5.70 -20.32
CA ALA A 136 -15.29 5.76 -21.45
C ALA A 136 -14.14 4.76 -21.27
N THR A 137 -13.77 4.03 -22.33
CA THR A 137 -12.73 2.99 -22.27
C THR A 137 -11.33 3.49 -22.64
N HIS A 138 -11.23 4.59 -23.40
CA HIS A 138 -9.95 5.03 -23.98
C HIS A 138 -9.60 6.50 -23.71
N LEU A 139 -10.58 7.39 -23.66
CA LEU A 139 -10.36 8.82 -23.44
C LEU A 139 -11.18 9.24 -22.22
N ALA A 140 -10.49 9.76 -21.22
CA ALA A 140 -11.07 10.32 -20.01
C ALA A 140 -10.24 11.54 -19.58
N GLY A 141 -10.80 12.36 -18.71
CA GLY A 141 -10.12 13.55 -18.25
C GLY A 141 -10.90 14.31 -17.17
N ASP A 142 -10.30 15.29 -16.53
CA ASP A 142 -8.85 15.60 -16.64
C ASP A 142 -8.11 14.88 -15.50
N GLY A 143 -8.63 14.95 -14.29
CA GLY A 143 -8.04 14.26 -13.14
C GLY A 143 -8.42 14.89 -11.80
N MET A 144 -7.65 14.56 -10.78
CA MET A 144 -7.77 15.13 -9.44
C MET A 144 -6.41 15.45 -8.84
N ALA A 145 -6.38 16.26 -7.78
CA ALA A 145 -5.15 16.61 -7.09
C ALA A 145 -5.34 16.66 -5.58
N PHE A 146 -4.28 16.27 -4.85
CA PHE A 146 -4.11 16.56 -3.43
C PHE A 146 -3.19 17.78 -3.27
N TRP A 147 -3.49 18.63 -2.30
CA TRP A 147 -2.76 19.87 -2.05
C TRP A 147 -2.33 19.97 -0.60
N TYR A 148 -1.11 20.48 -0.38
CA TYR A 148 -0.64 21.02 0.90
C TYR A 148 -0.10 22.43 0.65
N THR A 149 -0.91 23.43 0.95
CA THR A 149 -0.69 24.83 0.53
C THR A 149 -0.74 25.82 1.69
N GLU A 150 -0.03 26.95 1.56
CA GLU A 150 -0.09 28.04 2.53
C GLU A 150 -1.50 28.64 2.61
N ASP A 151 -2.12 28.88 1.46
CA ASP A 151 -3.48 29.41 1.35
C ASP A 151 -4.54 28.31 1.24
N LYS A 152 -5.76 28.63 1.68
CA LYS A 152 -6.93 27.76 1.51
C LYS A 152 -7.38 27.73 0.05
N ILE A 153 -7.70 26.54 -0.45
CA ILE A 153 -8.39 26.39 -1.74
C ILE A 153 -9.91 26.36 -1.46
N ASP A 154 -10.56 27.51 -1.61
CA ASP A 154 -12.01 27.68 -1.45
C ASP A 154 -12.72 28.14 -2.73
N LYS A 155 -11.99 28.17 -3.85
CA LYS A 155 -12.48 28.52 -5.18
C LYS A 155 -11.95 27.52 -6.19
N VAL A 156 -12.75 27.26 -7.21
CA VAL A 156 -12.36 26.44 -8.35
C VAL A 156 -11.36 27.21 -9.21
N GLY A 157 -10.31 26.53 -9.66
CA GLY A 157 -9.33 27.04 -10.63
C GLY A 157 -9.15 26.09 -11.83
N THR A 158 -8.04 26.18 -12.54
CA THR A 158 -7.82 25.47 -13.82
C THR A 158 -6.80 24.33 -13.72
N VAL A 159 -6.18 24.14 -12.56
CA VAL A 159 -5.20 23.08 -12.31
C VAL A 159 -5.89 21.92 -11.62
N LEU A 160 -6.57 21.08 -12.39
CA LEU A 160 -7.40 19.99 -11.85
C LEU A 160 -8.39 20.48 -10.79
N GLY A 161 -8.97 21.66 -11.03
CA GLY A 161 -9.90 22.35 -10.12
C GLY A 161 -9.23 23.21 -9.04
N GLY A 162 -7.90 23.16 -8.89
CA GLY A 162 -7.10 24.01 -8.01
C GLY A 162 -6.56 25.28 -8.67
N PRO A 163 -5.88 26.15 -7.91
CA PRO A 163 -5.40 27.46 -8.39
C PRO A 163 -4.21 27.34 -9.35
N GLU A 164 -4.06 28.31 -10.26
CA GLU A 164 -2.95 28.38 -11.23
C GLU A 164 -1.60 28.75 -10.59
N THR A 165 -1.64 29.46 -9.48
CA THR A 165 -0.49 29.85 -8.70
C THR A 165 -0.77 29.52 -7.24
N TRP A 166 0.16 28.84 -6.59
CA TRP A 166 0.07 28.45 -5.19
C TRP A 166 1.46 28.44 -4.58
N LYS A 167 1.49 28.42 -3.24
CA LYS A 167 2.71 28.21 -2.48
C LYS A 167 2.58 26.91 -1.69
N GLY A 168 3.35 25.90 -2.06
CA GLY A 168 3.33 24.57 -1.46
C GLY A 168 3.37 23.44 -2.46
N LEU A 169 2.83 22.29 -2.05
CA LEU A 169 2.86 21.03 -2.78
C LEU A 169 1.50 20.72 -3.39
N SER A 170 1.51 20.21 -4.62
CA SER A 170 0.40 19.52 -5.25
C SER A 170 0.84 18.12 -5.69
N ILE A 171 0.03 17.10 -5.42
CA ILE A 171 0.17 15.77 -6.01
C ILE A 171 -0.98 15.59 -6.99
N VAL A 172 -0.66 15.64 -8.29
CA VAL A 172 -1.64 15.52 -9.37
C VAL A 172 -1.80 14.06 -9.77
N PHE A 173 -3.03 13.65 -10.04
CA PHE A 173 -3.43 12.35 -10.59
C PHE A 173 -4.07 12.65 -11.94
N ASP A 174 -3.23 12.76 -12.96
CA ASP A 174 -3.63 13.21 -14.29
C ASP A 174 -3.95 12.01 -15.18
N THR A 175 -5.12 12.06 -15.81
CA THR A 175 -5.63 10.98 -16.67
C THR A 175 -5.60 11.32 -18.15
N TYR A 176 -5.26 12.56 -18.51
CA TYR A 176 -5.31 13.04 -19.89
C TYR A 176 -3.98 13.63 -20.34
N ASP A 177 -3.50 13.22 -21.51
CA ASP A 177 -2.29 13.77 -22.09
C ASP A 177 -2.60 15.09 -22.82
N ASN A 178 -2.28 16.23 -22.20
CA ASN A 178 -2.43 17.54 -22.83
C ASN A 178 -1.24 17.91 -23.74
N GLY A 179 -0.13 17.17 -23.69
CA GLY A 179 1.14 17.56 -24.27
C GLY A 179 1.77 16.50 -25.18
N ARG A 180 3.09 16.64 -25.37
CA ARG A 180 3.92 15.59 -26.00
C ARG A 180 4.95 15.15 -24.99
N HIS A 181 4.62 14.10 -24.26
CA HIS A 181 5.47 13.56 -23.20
C HIS A 181 6.15 12.26 -23.62
N GLY A 182 7.28 11.95 -22.96
CA GLY A 182 7.98 10.67 -23.11
C GLY A 182 7.39 9.53 -22.29
N TYR A 183 6.22 9.74 -21.67
CA TYR A 183 5.54 8.81 -20.78
C TYR A 183 4.06 8.69 -21.15
N SER A 184 3.42 7.61 -20.67
CA SER A 184 2.00 7.34 -20.89
C SER A 184 1.16 7.79 -19.70
N TYR A 185 -0.11 8.11 -19.97
CA TYR A 185 -1.11 8.47 -18.98
C TYR A 185 -1.95 7.24 -18.59
N PRO A 186 -2.48 7.18 -17.35
CA PRO A 186 -2.42 8.21 -16.31
C PRO A 186 -1.03 8.40 -15.68
N TYR A 187 -0.75 9.63 -15.25
CA TYR A 187 0.52 10.05 -14.67
C TYR A 187 0.28 10.70 -13.30
N VAL A 188 1.03 10.28 -12.29
CA VAL A 188 1.00 10.86 -10.95
C VAL A 188 2.28 11.64 -10.72
N ALA A 189 2.17 12.92 -10.38
CA ALA A 189 3.33 13.79 -10.21
C ALA A 189 3.22 14.69 -8.97
N ALA A 190 4.36 14.97 -8.36
CA ALA A 190 4.50 16.02 -7.36
C ALA A 190 4.92 17.33 -8.05
N LEU A 191 4.11 18.37 -7.88
CA LEU A 191 4.40 19.73 -8.33
C LEU A 191 4.66 20.62 -7.11
N TYR A 192 5.72 21.40 -7.14
CA TYR A 192 6.01 22.41 -6.13
C TYR A 192 6.03 23.80 -6.75
N ASN A 193 5.39 24.74 -6.07
CA ASN A 193 5.38 26.14 -6.45
C ASN A 193 5.60 26.99 -5.19
N ASP A 194 6.40 28.04 -5.32
CA ASP A 194 6.70 28.99 -4.24
C ASP A 194 5.81 30.25 -4.32
N GLY A 195 4.79 30.22 -5.18
CA GLY A 195 3.87 31.32 -5.44
C GLY A 195 4.33 32.25 -6.57
N THR A 196 5.47 31.98 -7.22
CA THR A 196 6.01 32.86 -8.26
C THR A 196 5.69 32.42 -9.68
N LYS A 197 5.36 31.14 -9.88
CA LYS A 197 5.09 30.56 -11.20
C LYS A 197 3.59 30.34 -11.41
N THR A 198 3.17 30.32 -12.67
CA THR A 198 1.82 29.97 -13.10
C THR A 198 1.87 28.61 -13.77
N TYR A 199 0.98 27.71 -13.40
CA TYR A 199 0.88 26.38 -14.02
C TYR A 199 0.58 26.50 -15.51
N ASN A 200 1.38 25.81 -16.32
CA ASN A 200 1.18 25.72 -17.76
C ASN A 200 0.47 24.40 -18.10
N LYS A 201 -0.79 24.50 -18.54
CA LYS A 201 -1.61 23.34 -18.92
C LYS A 201 -1.13 22.66 -20.22
N ASP A 202 -0.44 23.36 -21.11
CA ASP A 202 0.05 22.78 -22.37
C ASP A 202 1.24 21.83 -22.15
N THR A 203 1.90 21.92 -20.98
CA THR A 203 3.05 21.10 -20.60
C THR A 203 2.81 20.29 -19.34
N ASP A 204 1.56 20.21 -18.87
CA ASP A 204 1.17 19.55 -17.61
C ASP A 204 2.01 19.98 -16.40
N GLY A 205 2.38 21.27 -16.36
CA GLY A 205 3.16 21.85 -15.28
C GLY A 205 4.57 21.26 -15.15
N LYS A 206 5.17 20.73 -16.23
CA LYS A 206 6.49 20.06 -16.20
C LYS A 206 7.59 20.85 -15.50
N GLU A 207 7.56 22.17 -15.60
CA GLU A 207 8.51 23.10 -14.96
C GLU A 207 8.39 23.23 -13.44
N LEU A 208 7.31 22.68 -12.86
CA LEU A 208 7.02 22.62 -11.43
C LEU A 208 7.25 21.21 -10.87
N GLU A 209 7.49 20.21 -11.73
CA GLU A 209 7.58 18.81 -11.33
C GLU A 209 8.85 18.52 -10.51
N LEU A 210 8.65 17.93 -9.33
CA LEU A 210 9.70 17.36 -8.48
C LEU A 210 9.99 15.90 -8.85
N GLY A 211 8.96 15.15 -9.25
CA GLY A 211 9.04 13.76 -9.68
C GLY A 211 7.65 13.19 -9.97
N GLY A 212 7.59 12.10 -10.71
CA GLY A 212 6.35 11.45 -11.10
C GLY A 212 6.52 10.01 -11.56
N CYS A 213 5.41 9.31 -11.74
CA CYS A 213 5.37 7.96 -12.29
C CYS A 213 4.11 7.71 -13.13
N GLN A 214 4.22 6.81 -14.09
CA GLN A 214 3.07 6.23 -14.78
C GLN A 214 2.31 5.34 -13.81
N ALA A 215 0.99 5.47 -13.76
CA ALA A 215 0.18 4.71 -12.82
C ALA A 215 -1.16 4.30 -13.42
N ASP A 216 -1.47 3.01 -13.33
CA ASP A 216 -2.78 2.49 -13.70
C ASP A 216 -3.76 2.70 -12.52
N ILE A 217 -4.44 3.84 -12.52
CA ILE A 217 -5.27 4.35 -11.40
C ILE A 217 -6.76 4.44 -11.73
N ARG A 218 -7.15 4.18 -12.98
CA ARG A 218 -8.51 4.41 -13.48
C ARG A 218 -9.29 3.10 -13.58
N ASN A 219 -10.59 3.15 -13.30
CA ASN A 219 -11.52 2.02 -13.45
C ASN A 219 -11.05 0.74 -12.73
N LYS A 220 -10.48 0.88 -11.54
CA LYS A 220 -10.12 -0.26 -10.68
C LYS A 220 -11.34 -0.83 -9.96
N ASP A 221 -11.42 -2.16 -9.93
CA ASP A 221 -12.48 -2.92 -9.24
C ASP A 221 -12.28 -3.00 -7.73
N TYR A 222 -11.10 -2.64 -7.25
CA TYR A 222 -10.72 -2.60 -5.84
C TYR A 222 -10.39 -1.18 -5.38
N ALA A 223 -10.27 -0.99 -4.07
CA ALA A 223 -9.88 0.27 -3.46
C ALA A 223 -8.49 0.69 -3.95
N THR A 224 -8.40 1.87 -4.56
CA THR A 224 -7.13 2.52 -4.90
C THR A 224 -6.74 3.49 -3.79
N ARG A 225 -5.47 3.45 -3.37
CA ARG A 225 -4.96 4.33 -2.31
C ARG A 225 -3.67 5.01 -2.72
N ALA A 226 -3.45 6.19 -2.17
CA ALA A 226 -2.18 6.90 -2.24
C ALA A 226 -1.71 7.24 -0.84
N ARG A 227 -0.40 7.13 -0.61
CA ARG A 227 0.25 7.54 0.63
C ARG A 227 1.35 8.53 0.29
N ILE A 228 1.23 9.73 0.83
CA ILE A 228 2.18 10.81 0.68
C ILE A 228 2.87 10.98 2.02
N ARG A 229 4.18 10.75 2.08
CA ARG A 229 5.00 10.90 3.28
C ARG A 229 6.00 12.02 3.06
N PHE A 230 5.92 13.05 3.87
CA PHE A 230 6.90 14.11 3.94
C PHE A 230 7.67 14.01 5.26
N VAL A 231 8.98 13.83 5.17
CA VAL A 231 9.89 13.82 6.32
C VAL A 231 10.86 14.98 6.15
N LYS A 232 10.72 16.00 7.01
CA LYS A 232 11.49 17.25 6.94
C LYS A 232 13.00 16.97 6.92
N GLY A 233 13.69 17.58 5.96
CA GLY A 233 15.13 17.41 5.78
C GLY A 233 15.56 16.03 5.29
N LYS A 234 14.62 15.16 4.88
CA LYS A 234 14.94 13.85 4.30
C LYS A 234 14.32 13.67 2.92
N TYR A 235 13.00 13.48 2.84
CA TYR A 235 12.34 13.12 1.60
C TYR A 235 10.85 13.45 1.55
N LEU A 236 10.34 13.60 0.34
CA LEU A 236 8.95 13.41 -0.05
C LEU A 236 8.84 12.06 -0.77
N LYS A 237 7.96 11.17 -0.31
CA LYS A 237 7.71 9.87 -0.91
C LYS A 237 6.23 9.74 -1.24
N VAL A 238 5.93 9.30 -2.46
CA VAL A 238 4.57 8.95 -2.89
C VAL A 238 4.52 7.46 -3.20
N GLU A 239 3.60 6.76 -2.54
CA GLU A 239 3.33 5.34 -2.72
C GLU A 239 1.89 5.16 -3.18
N LEU A 240 1.67 4.20 -4.07
CA LEU A 240 0.36 3.91 -4.64
C LEU A 240 0.01 2.45 -4.38
N ASN A 241 -1.23 2.20 -3.99
CA ASN A 241 -1.83 0.87 -3.99
C ASN A 241 -2.88 0.83 -5.10
N THR A 242 -2.49 0.23 -6.22
CA THR A 242 -3.31 0.13 -7.44
C THR A 242 -3.43 -1.28 -7.96
N LYS A 243 -3.02 -2.29 -7.17
CA LYS A 243 -3.11 -3.72 -7.51
C LYS A 243 -4.02 -4.51 -6.56
N GLY A 244 -4.56 -3.85 -5.52
CA GLY A 244 -5.34 -4.47 -4.46
C GLY A 244 -4.46 -5.06 -3.36
N TRP A 245 -5.08 -5.62 -2.31
CA TRP A 245 -4.40 -6.40 -1.26
C TRP A 245 -3.26 -5.70 -0.50
N ASP A 246 -3.43 -4.43 -0.14
CA ASP A 246 -2.40 -3.64 0.58
C ASP A 246 -1.01 -3.67 -0.10
N ASP A 247 -0.96 -3.90 -1.42
CA ASP A 247 0.26 -3.93 -2.23
C ASP A 247 0.69 -2.50 -2.60
N TRP A 248 1.57 -1.94 -1.77
CA TRP A 248 2.12 -0.59 -1.95
C TRP A 248 3.34 -0.61 -2.88
N THR A 249 3.23 0.08 -4.01
CA THR A 249 4.36 0.35 -4.91
C THR A 249 4.83 1.79 -4.72
N THR A 250 6.15 2.00 -4.60
CA THR A 250 6.72 3.35 -4.60
C THR A 250 6.58 3.95 -6.00
N CYS A 251 5.87 5.08 -6.10
CA CYS A 251 5.74 5.85 -7.35
C CYS A 251 7.02 6.65 -7.58
N PHE A 252 7.40 7.48 -6.61
CA PHE A 252 8.68 8.19 -6.60
C PHE A 252 9.07 8.62 -5.17
N GLN A 253 10.34 8.96 -5.01
CA GLN A 253 10.88 9.58 -3.81
C GLN A 253 11.85 10.69 -4.21
N VAL A 254 11.71 11.86 -3.63
CA VAL A 254 12.55 13.03 -3.89
C VAL A 254 13.13 13.52 -2.57
N SER A 255 14.44 13.76 -2.54
CA SER A 255 15.12 14.31 -1.37
C SER A 255 15.04 15.84 -1.34
N ASP A 256 15.35 16.42 -0.18
CA ASP A 256 15.59 17.87 -0.03
C ASP A 256 14.41 18.80 -0.40
N VAL A 257 13.18 18.26 -0.43
CA VAL A 257 11.96 19.07 -0.58
C VAL A 257 11.75 19.92 0.66
N LYS A 258 11.50 21.22 0.48
CA LYS A 258 11.25 22.18 1.56
C LYS A 258 9.79 22.62 1.53
N LEU A 259 9.02 22.19 2.53
CA LEU A 259 7.64 22.61 2.75
C LEU A 259 7.53 23.42 4.05
N PHE A 260 6.45 24.19 4.17
CA PHE A 260 6.11 24.90 5.41
C PHE A 260 5.73 23.93 6.51
N ASP A 261 6.00 24.31 7.76
CA ASP A 261 5.60 23.53 8.95
C ASP A 261 4.07 23.55 9.18
N MET A 262 3.36 24.45 8.48
CA MET A 262 1.91 24.48 8.44
C MET A 262 1.35 24.72 7.04
N GLY A 263 0.28 24.00 6.72
CA GLY A 263 -0.42 24.14 5.43
C GLY A 263 -1.83 23.55 5.48
N PHE A 264 -2.70 24.05 4.62
CA PHE A 264 -4.04 23.50 4.44
C PHE A 264 -3.98 22.31 3.50
N MET A 265 -4.73 21.26 3.85
CA MET A 265 -4.91 20.11 2.98
C MET A 265 -6.17 20.28 2.15
N SER A 266 -6.06 20.03 0.85
CA SER A 266 -7.22 20.08 -0.04
C SER A 266 -7.17 18.96 -1.07
N PHE A 267 -8.34 18.62 -1.59
CA PHE A 267 -8.52 17.76 -2.75
C PHE A 267 -9.34 18.54 -3.78
N THR A 268 -8.95 18.46 -5.04
CA THR A 268 -9.68 19.10 -6.15
C THR A 268 -9.86 18.12 -7.29
N GLY A 269 -10.90 18.30 -8.10
CA GLY A 269 -11.11 17.53 -9.32
C GLY A 269 -11.60 18.42 -10.45
N GLU A 270 -11.30 18.03 -11.68
CA GLU A 270 -11.72 18.72 -12.90
C GLU A 270 -12.09 17.74 -14.01
N THR A 271 -13.05 18.18 -14.82
CA THR A 271 -13.43 17.53 -16.09
C THR A 271 -13.47 18.61 -17.17
N GLY A 272 -12.85 18.32 -18.31
CA GLY A 272 -12.89 19.18 -19.49
C GLY A 272 -14.00 18.76 -20.45
N GLY A 273 -13.62 18.60 -21.73
CA GLY A 273 -14.48 17.97 -22.75
C GLY A 273 -14.58 16.44 -22.57
N LEU A 274 -13.67 15.85 -21.81
CA LEU A 274 -13.76 14.49 -21.29
C LEU A 274 -14.11 14.55 -19.81
N ALA A 275 -14.65 13.46 -19.28
CA ALA A 275 -15.11 13.42 -17.91
C ALA A 275 -14.92 12.05 -17.27
N ASP A 276 -14.60 12.07 -15.98
CA ASP A 276 -14.64 10.94 -15.06
C ASP A 276 -15.27 11.38 -13.75
N ASN A 277 -15.74 10.41 -12.97
CA ASN A 277 -16.01 10.62 -11.56
C ASN A 277 -14.69 10.62 -10.78
N HIS A 278 -14.51 11.60 -9.91
CA HIS A 278 -13.36 11.68 -9.00
C HIS A 278 -13.86 11.64 -7.56
N ASP A 279 -13.71 10.49 -6.91
CA ASP A 279 -14.25 10.21 -5.58
C ASP A 279 -13.12 10.10 -4.53
N ILE A 280 -13.30 10.75 -3.38
CA ILE A 280 -12.51 10.56 -2.16
C ILE A 280 -13.34 9.75 -1.16
N ILE A 281 -12.79 8.64 -0.68
CA ILE A 281 -13.48 7.70 0.20
C ILE A 281 -13.05 7.89 1.65
N SER A 282 -11.75 8.00 1.91
CA SER A 282 -11.22 8.25 3.24
C SER A 282 -9.89 8.97 3.20
N VAL A 283 -9.57 9.71 4.24
CA VAL A 283 -8.30 10.40 4.44
C VAL A 283 -7.82 10.12 5.87
N SER A 284 -6.62 9.57 6.02
CA SER A 284 -5.92 9.33 7.27
C SER A 284 -4.66 10.17 7.30
N THR A 285 -4.58 11.08 8.28
CA THR A 285 -3.43 11.96 8.43
C THR A 285 -2.74 11.69 9.75
N ASN A 286 -1.43 11.52 9.69
CA ASN A 286 -0.58 11.30 10.84
C ASN A 286 0.59 12.28 10.84
N GLN A 287 0.97 12.80 12.01
CA GLN A 287 2.29 13.37 12.22
C GLN A 287 3.29 12.24 12.42
N ILE A 288 4.48 12.37 11.84
CA ILE A 288 5.58 11.42 12.02
C ILE A 288 6.49 11.97 13.11
N LEU A 289 6.57 11.28 14.25
CA LEU A 289 7.43 11.67 15.38
C LEU A 289 8.85 11.12 15.22
N LYS A 290 8.94 9.89 14.71
CA LYS A 290 10.20 9.24 14.35
C LYS A 290 10.03 8.52 13.02
N ASP A 291 11.02 8.69 12.16
CA ASP A 291 11.06 8.01 10.88
C ASP A 291 11.83 6.69 11.03
N ASP A 292 11.08 5.62 11.19
CA ASP A 292 11.56 4.24 11.35
C ASP A 292 11.84 3.55 10.01
N SER A 293 12.00 4.29 8.92
CA SER A 293 12.36 3.76 7.59
C SER A 293 13.65 2.89 7.57
N LYS A 294 14.41 2.87 8.67
CA LYS A 294 15.55 1.96 8.91
C LYS A 294 15.18 0.55 9.41
N LEU A 295 13.93 0.27 9.77
CA LEU A 295 13.49 -1.04 10.28
C LEU A 295 12.91 -1.98 9.21
N THR A 296 12.92 -1.57 7.94
CA THR A 296 12.69 -2.50 6.83
C THR A 296 13.89 -3.44 6.75
N HIS A 297 13.71 -4.70 7.12
CA HIS A 297 14.69 -5.77 6.95
C HIS A 297 15.23 -5.79 5.52
N THR A 298 16.41 -5.20 5.31
CA THR A 298 17.24 -5.51 4.15
C THR A 298 17.77 -6.91 4.34
N ASN A 299 17.24 -7.85 3.55
CA ASN A 299 17.91 -9.12 3.31
C ASN A 299 19.26 -8.77 2.63
N PRO A 300 20.43 -9.17 3.18
CA PRO A 300 21.72 -8.60 2.79
C PRO A 300 22.29 -9.11 1.44
N ASP A 301 21.46 -9.59 0.52
CA ASP A 301 21.89 -10.20 -0.74
C ASP A 301 21.33 -9.53 -2.01
N GLN A 302 21.27 -8.19 -2.01
CA GLN A 302 21.13 -7.46 -3.27
C GLN A 302 22.14 -6.32 -3.32
N LYS A 303 23.31 -6.61 -3.89
CA LYS A 303 24.25 -5.58 -4.33
C LYS A 303 23.63 -4.85 -5.51
N ASP A 304 23.19 -3.64 -5.27
CA ASP A 304 22.78 -2.69 -6.31
C ASP A 304 23.99 -2.29 -7.15
N HIS A 305 24.17 -2.98 -8.28
CA HIS A 305 24.99 -2.46 -9.38
C HIS A 305 24.15 -1.44 -10.17
N PHE A 306 24.20 -0.19 -9.73
CA PHE A 306 23.86 0.95 -10.57
C PHE A 306 24.97 1.16 -11.59
N ASN A 307 24.69 0.98 -12.88
CA ASN A 307 25.60 1.36 -13.96
C ASN A 307 24.90 2.29 -14.94
N SER A 308 25.26 3.56 -14.89
CA SER A 308 25.04 4.51 -15.96
C SER A 308 26.00 4.21 -17.11
N SER A 309 25.49 3.86 -18.29
CA SER A 309 26.15 4.20 -19.56
C SER A 309 25.25 3.96 -20.75
N PHE A 310 24.86 5.09 -21.30
CA PHE A 310 24.45 5.33 -22.67
C PHE A 310 25.45 4.71 -23.68
N MET A 311 24.91 4.07 -24.73
CA MET A 311 25.54 3.75 -26.04
C MET A 311 26.83 2.91 -26.06
N LYS A 312 26.71 1.63 -26.44
CA LYS A 312 27.55 1.04 -27.52
C LYS A 312 27.07 -0.35 -27.96
N GLY A 313 26.95 -0.50 -29.28
CA GLY A 313 27.45 -1.64 -30.06
C GLY A 313 26.93 -3.03 -29.70
N GLY A 314 26.14 -3.61 -30.61
CA GLY A 314 25.76 -5.01 -30.56
C GLY A 314 26.96 -5.96 -30.50
N GLU A 315 26.87 -6.94 -29.63
CA GLU A 315 27.75 -8.11 -29.63
C GLU A 315 26.91 -9.35 -29.33
N SER A 316 26.93 -10.30 -30.26
CA SER A 316 26.10 -11.51 -30.27
C SER A 316 26.45 -12.42 -29.08
N LYS A 317 25.56 -12.50 -28.09
CA LYS A 317 25.62 -13.57 -27.08
C LYS A 317 25.11 -14.86 -27.71
N GLY A 318 25.97 -15.87 -27.75
CA GLY A 318 25.68 -17.20 -28.28
C GLY A 318 24.45 -17.86 -27.64
N PRO A 319 23.91 -18.90 -28.28
CA PRO A 319 22.63 -19.49 -27.89
C PRO A 319 22.66 -19.92 -26.43
N SER A 320 21.64 -19.51 -25.68
CA SER A 320 21.46 -19.88 -24.28
C SER A 320 21.44 -21.39 -24.13
N TYR A 321 21.86 -21.90 -22.97
CA TYR A 321 21.87 -23.34 -22.64
C TYR A 321 20.53 -24.03 -22.96
N PHE A 322 19.42 -23.28 -22.83
CA PHE A 322 18.09 -23.72 -23.23
C PHE A 322 17.96 -24.05 -24.72
N PHE A 323 18.54 -23.22 -25.60
CA PHE A 323 18.56 -23.47 -27.05
C PHE A 323 19.42 -24.69 -27.41
N ILE A 324 20.55 -24.88 -26.72
CA ILE A 324 21.42 -26.05 -26.92
C ILE A 324 20.69 -27.35 -26.53
N VAL A 325 20.01 -27.35 -25.38
CA VAL A 325 19.21 -28.50 -24.93
C VAL A 325 18.06 -28.80 -25.90
N MET A 326 17.41 -27.77 -26.44
CA MET A 326 16.31 -27.97 -27.39
C MET A 326 16.80 -28.57 -28.72
N VAL A 327 17.94 -28.11 -29.23
CA VAL A 327 18.55 -28.65 -30.47
C VAL A 327 19.03 -30.09 -30.26
N ILE A 328 19.67 -30.40 -29.13
CA ILE A 328 20.09 -31.77 -28.80
C ILE A 328 18.86 -32.69 -28.66
N GLY A 329 17.79 -32.22 -28.02
CA GLY A 329 16.54 -32.97 -27.91
C GLY A 329 15.90 -33.26 -29.27
N LEU A 330 15.94 -32.30 -30.19
CA LEU A 330 15.36 -32.44 -31.53
C LEU A 330 16.19 -33.37 -32.41
N LEU A 331 17.53 -33.33 -32.31
CA LEU A 331 18.42 -34.29 -32.98
C LEU A 331 18.26 -35.71 -32.42
N ALA A 332 18.12 -35.86 -31.10
CA ALA A 332 17.85 -37.16 -30.47
C ALA A 332 16.51 -37.74 -30.93
N ALA A 333 15.47 -36.90 -31.07
CA ALA A 333 14.19 -37.32 -31.63
C ALA A 333 14.31 -37.77 -33.09
N ILE A 334 15.06 -37.05 -33.93
CA ILE A 334 15.29 -37.44 -35.33
C ILE A 334 16.03 -38.77 -35.42
N VAL A 335 17.02 -39.04 -34.56
CA VAL A 335 17.71 -40.34 -34.53
C VAL A 335 16.77 -41.45 -34.03
N PHE A 336 15.96 -41.17 -33.00
CA PHE A 336 15.05 -42.15 -32.42
C PHE A 336 13.87 -42.50 -33.34
N PHE A 337 13.32 -41.52 -34.07
CA PHE A 337 12.21 -41.73 -35.01
C PHE A 337 12.70 -42.09 -36.42
N GLY A 338 13.83 -41.54 -36.87
CA GLY A 338 14.47 -41.88 -38.15
C GLY A 338 15.09 -43.29 -38.16
N GLY A 339 15.60 -43.75 -37.01
CA GLY A 339 16.15 -45.11 -36.85
C GLY A 339 15.09 -46.23 -36.86
N ARG A 340 13.80 -45.92 -36.74
CA ARG A 340 12.71 -46.90 -36.86
C ARG A 340 12.16 -47.03 -38.29
N ALA A 341 12.58 -46.17 -39.22
CA ALA A 341 12.14 -46.21 -40.62
C ALA A 341 13.11 -46.97 -41.55
N MET A 342 14.30 -47.34 -41.09
CA MET A 342 15.25 -48.19 -41.83
C MET A 342 15.63 -49.41 -41.01
N GLY A 343 14.73 -50.38 -40.93
CA GLY A 343 15.00 -51.65 -40.26
C GLY A 343 13.84 -52.62 -40.36
N ILE A 344 13.91 -53.48 -41.38
CA ILE A 344 13.18 -54.75 -41.56
C ILE A 344 11.86 -54.65 -42.36
N SER A 345 12.01 -54.73 -43.69
CA SER A 345 11.13 -55.53 -44.53
C SER A 345 11.65 -56.97 -44.52
N ALA A 346 10.88 -57.94 -44.00
CA ALA A 346 10.71 -59.29 -44.55
C ALA A 346 10.09 -60.27 -43.51
N PHE A 347 9.17 -61.10 -44.03
CA PHE A 347 8.55 -62.31 -43.47
C PHE A 347 7.23 -62.19 -42.67
N GLY A 348 6.15 -62.56 -43.35
CA GLY A 348 4.84 -62.96 -42.82
C GLY A 348 3.75 -62.70 -43.87
N GLY A 349 3.03 -63.68 -44.43
CA GLY A 349 2.93 -65.11 -44.18
C GLY A 349 1.79 -65.71 -45.01
N GLN A 350 1.48 -67.00 -44.78
CA GLN A 350 0.14 -67.60 -44.86
C GLN A 350 0.27 -69.06 -44.39
N SER A 351 -0.19 -69.41 -43.20
CA SER A 351 -1.59 -69.71 -42.80
C SER A 351 -2.00 -71.15 -43.11
N GLN A 352 -2.03 -71.92 -42.02
CA GLN A 352 -2.85 -73.07 -41.64
C GLN A 352 -3.24 -74.15 -42.67
N ARG A 353 -2.84 -75.39 -42.32
CA ARG A 353 -3.47 -76.64 -42.75
C ARG A 353 -4.35 -77.21 -41.62
N ASP A 354 -5.55 -77.59 -42.05
CA ASP A 354 -6.29 -78.83 -41.77
C ASP A 354 -6.82 -79.15 -40.36
N PHE A 355 -8.16 -79.20 -40.27
CA PHE A 355 -8.97 -80.26 -39.63
C PHE A 355 -10.42 -80.10 -40.14
N LYS A 356 -10.98 -80.84 -41.12
CA LYS A 356 -11.27 -82.28 -41.34
C LYS A 356 -12.34 -82.91 -40.42
N HIS A 357 -13.42 -83.36 -41.08
CA HIS A 357 -14.48 -84.33 -40.73
C HIS A 357 -15.59 -83.83 -39.77
N PHE A 358 -16.89 -83.93 -40.08
CA PHE A 358 -17.66 -85.01 -40.73
C PHE A 358 -18.62 -84.53 -41.82
#